data_AF-A0A959HAI7-F1
#
_entry.id   AF-A0A959HAI7-F1
#
_cell.length_a   1.000
_cell.length_b   1.000
_cell.length_c   1.000
_cell.angle_alpha   90.00
_cell.angle_beta   90.00
_cell.angle_gamma   90.00
#
_symmetry.space_group_name_H-M   'P 1'
#
loop_
_entity.id
_entity.type
_entity.pdbx_description
1 polymer ?
#
loop_
_entity_poly.entity_id
_entity_poly.type
_entity_poly.pdbx_seq_one_letter_code
_entity_poly.pdbx_strand_id
1 'polypeptide(L)'
;IYAGTKKGTIYQLEKGGILHPLLSAPPARYNDIVETKAIASTLDGGLWVSRQSIGLEYYDPSGGRLEPFSRYLENAVIQNDYTQNPLYSYFGQEQLHLFVKGLAWDEKSRQLAAARGQFPFLFRIREEGPPLLRILSPRRTHAVAFGPDGAIWLGHSDGLAVYKNGNYHFFGDDPKLGRNNIWDLATCPQGNIWIGTDGFGLFVFSQGKATPI
;
A
#
# COMPACT_ATOMS: atom_id res chain seq x y z
N ILE A 1 -14.11 12.11 -3.18
CA ILE A 1 -13.02 11.39 -3.89
C ILE A 1 -11.74 12.18 -3.65
N TYR A 2 -10.59 11.52 -3.51
CA TYR A 2 -9.30 12.19 -3.37
C TYR A 2 -8.43 11.92 -4.59
N ALA A 3 -7.70 12.93 -5.04
CA ALA A 3 -6.81 12.82 -6.20
C ALA A 3 -5.45 13.44 -5.88
N GLY A 4 -4.39 12.63 -5.96
CA GLY A 4 -3.02 13.08 -5.87
C GLY A 4 -2.47 13.52 -7.24
N THR A 5 -1.40 14.31 -7.24
CA THR A 5 -0.80 14.82 -8.48
C THR A 5 0.70 14.56 -8.55
N LYS A 6 1.27 14.68 -9.75
CA LYS A 6 2.74 14.63 -9.98
C LYS A 6 3.52 15.70 -9.22
N LYS A 7 2.87 16.82 -8.85
CA LYS A 7 3.46 17.88 -8.04
C LYS A 7 3.21 17.71 -6.54
N GLY A 8 2.58 16.60 -6.12
CA GLY A 8 2.37 16.28 -4.72
C GLY A 8 1.13 16.91 -4.08
N THR A 9 0.45 17.83 -4.75
CA THR A 9 -0.82 18.38 -4.29
C THR A 9 -1.88 17.28 -4.26
N ILE A 10 -2.68 17.26 -3.19
CA ILE A 10 -3.86 16.40 -3.08
C ILE A 10 -5.10 17.27 -3.13
N TYR A 11 -6.03 16.85 -3.96
CA TYR A 11 -7.33 17.47 -4.11
C TYR A 11 -8.43 16.59 -3.55
N GLN A 12 -9.47 17.24 -3.05
CA GLN A 12 -10.74 16.62 -2.69
C GLN A 12 -11.79 17.03 -3.72
N LEU A 13 -12.42 16.05 -4.33
CA LEU A 13 -13.59 16.22 -5.19
C LEU A 13 -14.85 16.05 -4.35
N GLU A 14 -15.61 17.14 -4.25
CA GLU A 14 -16.89 17.19 -3.55
C GLU A 14 -18.04 16.64 -4.40
N LYS A 15 -19.18 16.38 -3.74
CA LYS A 15 -20.39 15.82 -4.38
C LYS A 15 -20.95 16.71 -5.51
N GLY A 16 -20.64 18.01 -5.49
CA GLY A 16 -20.98 18.96 -6.55
C GLY A 16 -20.04 18.95 -7.76
N GLY A 17 -19.01 18.09 -7.78
CA GLY A 17 -18.04 18.01 -8.87
C GLY A 17 -16.94 19.07 -8.79
N ILE A 18 -16.88 19.84 -7.71
CA ILE A 18 -15.85 20.86 -7.51
C ILE A 18 -14.63 20.23 -6.86
N LEU A 19 -13.46 20.52 -7.43
CA LEU A 19 -12.18 20.02 -6.97
C LEU A 19 -11.48 21.11 -6.14
N HIS A 20 -11.29 20.87 -4.85
CA HIS A 20 -10.61 21.80 -3.95
C HIS A 20 -9.25 21.25 -3.53
N PRO A 21 -8.20 22.08 -3.47
CA PRO A 21 -6.92 21.66 -2.92
C PRO A 21 -7.09 21.38 -1.42
N LEU A 22 -6.83 20.14 -1.01
CA LEU A 22 -6.87 19.73 0.40
C LEU A 22 -5.47 19.87 1.02
N LEU A 23 -4.46 19.34 0.34
CA LEU A 23 -3.07 19.41 0.77
C LEU A 23 -2.22 20.03 -0.31
N SER A 24 -1.53 21.11 0.05
CA SER A 24 -0.58 21.76 -0.84
C SER A 24 0.58 20.84 -1.18
N ALA A 25 1.20 21.13 -2.32
CA ALA A 25 2.49 20.54 -2.65
C ALA A 25 3.49 20.89 -1.54
N PRO A 26 4.30 19.92 -1.07
CA PRO A 26 5.38 20.22 -0.14
C PRO A 26 6.41 21.14 -0.80
N PRO A 27 7.20 21.91 -0.03
CA PRO A 27 8.32 22.67 -0.57
C PRO A 27 9.25 21.73 -1.35
N ALA A 28 9.50 22.07 -2.61
CA ALA A 28 10.28 21.25 -3.54
C ALA A 28 11.29 22.15 -4.25
N ARG A 29 12.55 21.72 -4.33
CA ARG A 29 13.54 22.30 -5.24
C ARG A 29 13.14 21.96 -6.68
N TYR A 30 13.67 22.70 -7.66
CA TYR A 30 13.29 22.63 -9.08
C TYR A 30 13.26 21.21 -9.68
N ASN A 31 14.04 20.27 -9.13
CA ASN A 31 14.12 18.87 -9.58
C ASN A 31 13.53 17.84 -8.61
N ASP A 32 12.89 18.26 -7.53
CA ASP A 32 12.36 17.32 -6.52
C ASP A 32 11.08 16.64 -7.04
N ILE A 33 11.10 15.32 -7.10
CA ILE A 33 9.95 14.51 -7.48
C ILE A 33 9.11 14.24 -6.24
N VAL A 34 8.12 15.10 -6.00
CA VAL A 34 7.18 15.03 -4.86
C VAL A 34 5.84 14.38 -5.23
N GLU A 35 5.80 13.61 -6.30
CA GLU A 35 4.60 12.95 -6.80
C GLU A 35 3.87 12.15 -5.71
N THR A 36 2.56 12.34 -5.62
CA THR A 36 1.69 11.48 -4.84
C THR A 36 1.56 10.14 -5.53
N LYS A 37 2.07 9.08 -4.89
CA LYS A 37 2.06 7.71 -5.43
C LYS A 37 0.82 6.93 -5.06
N ALA A 38 0.35 7.09 -3.83
CA ALA A 38 -0.79 6.36 -3.32
C ALA A 38 -1.50 7.17 -2.24
N ILE A 39 -2.82 6.97 -2.15
CA ILE A 39 -3.67 7.54 -1.11
C ILE A 39 -4.59 6.41 -0.62
N ALA A 40 -4.77 6.29 0.70
CA ALA A 40 -5.84 5.49 1.28
C ALA A 40 -6.58 6.34 2.31
N SER A 41 -7.90 6.41 2.21
CA SER A 41 -8.74 7.21 3.11
C SER A 41 -9.33 6.37 4.24
N THR A 42 -9.43 6.96 5.41
CA THR A 42 -10.13 6.42 6.58
C THR A 42 -11.58 6.93 6.61
N LEU A 43 -12.46 6.26 7.37
CA LEU A 43 -13.88 6.62 7.45
C LEU A 43 -14.12 7.99 8.09
N ASP A 44 -13.26 8.38 9.03
CA ASP A 44 -13.27 9.68 9.72
C ASP A 44 -12.68 10.83 8.88
N GLY A 45 -12.28 10.56 7.62
CA GLY A 45 -11.79 11.57 6.68
C GLY A 45 -10.28 11.79 6.69
N GLY A 46 -9.54 11.04 7.51
CA GLY A 46 -8.08 11.00 7.45
C GLY A 46 -7.54 10.34 6.19
N LEU A 47 -6.27 10.64 5.87
CA LEU A 47 -5.62 10.12 4.66
C LEU A 47 -4.23 9.57 4.98
N TRP A 48 -3.98 8.33 4.60
CA TRP A 48 -2.63 7.85 4.38
C TRP A 48 -2.17 8.26 2.99
N VAL A 49 -1.01 8.91 2.91
CA VAL A 49 -0.48 9.47 1.66
C VAL A 49 0.96 9.03 1.49
N SER A 50 1.28 8.44 0.34
CA SER A 50 2.67 8.25 -0.06
C SER A 50 3.09 9.29 -1.10
N ARG A 51 4.20 9.98 -0.84
CA ARG A 51 4.86 10.89 -1.77
C ARG A 51 6.30 10.44 -2.04
N GLN A 52 6.74 10.49 -3.29
CA GLN A 52 7.97 9.83 -3.74
C GLN A 52 9.25 10.25 -2.97
N SER A 53 9.45 11.54 -2.70
CA SER A 53 10.64 12.05 -2.01
C SER A 53 10.47 12.27 -0.50
N ILE A 54 9.27 12.07 0.04
CA ILE A 54 8.96 12.30 1.48
C ILE A 54 8.69 10.97 2.18
N GLY A 55 8.06 10.03 1.49
CA GLY A 55 7.61 8.77 2.05
C GLY A 55 6.12 8.79 2.41
N LEU A 56 5.75 7.92 3.34
CA LEU A 56 4.40 7.78 3.85
C LEU A 56 4.13 8.82 4.95
N GLU A 57 2.95 9.42 4.90
CA GLU A 57 2.45 10.42 5.86
C GLU A 57 0.98 10.11 6.18
N TYR A 58 0.51 10.52 7.36
CA TYR A 58 -0.89 10.53 7.73
C TYR A 58 -1.41 11.96 7.83
N TYR A 59 -2.53 12.25 7.19
CA TYR A 59 -3.28 13.49 7.35
C TYR A 59 -4.36 13.31 8.40
N ASP A 60 -4.26 14.06 9.48
CA ASP A 60 -5.29 14.16 10.51
C ASP A 60 -6.30 15.26 10.13
N PRO A 61 -7.57 14.92 9.87
CA PRO A 61 -8.58 15.89 9.47
C PRO A 61 -8.99 16.84 10.60
N SER A 62 -8.77 16.47 11.87
CA SER A 62 -9.15 17.28 13.02
C SER A 62 -8.20 18.46 13.25
N GLY A 63 -6.90 18.21 13.05
CA GLY A 63 -5.84 19.22 13.19
C GLY A 63 -5.39 19.84 11.88
N GLY A 64 -5.82 19.30 10.73
CA GLY A 64 -5.39 19.74 9.40
C GLY A 64 -3.90 19.53 9.14
N ARG A 65 -3.27 18.57 9.84
CA ARG A 65 -1.81 18.38 9.86
C ARG A 65 -1.41 17.06 9.20
N LEU A 66 -0.27 17.09 8.51
CA LEU A 66 0.44 15.90 8.07
C LEU A 66 1.46 15.45 9.14
N GLU A 67 1.44 14.16 9.44
CA GLU A 67 2.38 13.48 10.32
C GLU A 67 3.22 12.47 9.53
N PRO A 68 4.56 12.55 9.58
CA PRO A 68 5.41 11.63 8.86
C PRO A 68 5.34 10.23 9.49
N PHE A 69 5.30 9.20 8.66
CA PHE A 69 5.15 7.81 9.14
C PHE A 69 6.33 7.35 10.01
N SER A 70 7.51 7.96 9.84
CA SER A 70 8.68 7.69 10.68
C SER A 70 8.40 7.82 12.18
N ARG A 71 7.50 8.71 12.59
CA ARG A 71 7.10 8.83 14.00
C ARG A 71 6.41 7.59 14.55
N TYR A 72 5.61 6.89 13.73
CA TYR A 72 5.03 5.62 14.15
C TYR A 72 6.10 4.53 14.24
N LEU A 73 7.14 4.59 13.40
CA LEU A 73 8.22 3.62 13.40
C LEU A 73 9.12 3.69 14.63
N GLU A 74 9.33 4.89 15.19
CA GLU A 74 10.19 5.11 16.38
C GLU A 74 9.83 4.18 17.56
N ASN A 75 8.55 3.90 17.75
CA ASN A 75 8.05 3.06 18.84
C ASN A 75 7.30 1.81 18.36
N ALA A 76 7.36 1.47 17.07
CA ALA A 76 6.66 0.31 16.55
C ALA A 76 7.36 -1.00 16.95
N VAL A 77 6.56 -2.02 17.27
CA VAL A 77 7.06 -3.40 17.32
C VAL A 77 7.13 -3.90 15.88
N ILE A 78 8.35 -4.20 15.41
CA ILE A 78 8.59 -4.67 14.05
C ILE A 78 8.75 -6.19 14.05
N GLN A 79 7.82 -6.87 13.36
CA GLN A 79 7.87 -8.31 13.10
C GLN A 79 8.44 -8.54 11.69
N ASN A 80 9.64 -9.10 11.64
CA ASN A 80 10.34 -9.36 10.40
C ASN A 80 10.98 -10.75 10.40
N ASP A 81 10.45 -11.64 9.57
CA ASP A 81 10.97 -13.00 9.38
C ASP A 81 12.12 -13.03 8.34
N TYR A 82 12.47 -11.88 7.74
CA TYR A 82 13.45 -11.73 6.66
C TYR A 82 14.71 -10.95 7.08
N THR A 83 15.07 -10.95 8.36
CA THR A 83 16.26 -10.23 8.89
C THR A 83 17.58 -10.68 8.28
N GLN A 84 17.64 -11.94 7.82
CA GLN A 84 18.81 -12.50 7.13
C GLN A 84 18.88 -12.14 5.65
N ASN A 85 17.86 -11.48 5.08
CA ASN A 85 17.88 -11.05 3.70
C ASN A 85 18.87 -9.87 3.54
N PRO A 86 19.90 -9.96 2.67
CA PRO A 86 20.90 -8.90 2.51
C PRO A 86 20.32 -7.54 2.09
N LEU A 87 19.17 -7.54 1.41
CA LEU A 87 18.52 -6.29 1.01
C LEU A 87 17.83 -5.61 2.19
N TYR A 88 17.45 -6.37 3.22
CA TYR A 88 16.87 -5.79 4.42
C TYR A 88 17.91 -4.99 5.22
N SER A 89 19.15 -5.47 5.33
CA SER A 89 20.22 -4.69 5.97
C SER A 89 20.60 -3.45 5.18
N TYR A 90 20.44 -3.47 3.85
CA TYR A 90 20.67 -2.31 2.99
C TYR A 90 19.62 -1.21 3.17
N PHE A 91 18.33 -1.55 3.19
CA PHE A 91 17.26 -0.55 3.34
C PHE A 91 17.00 -0.17 4.81
N GLY A 92 17.14 -1.11 5.75
CA GLY A 92 16.85 -0.88 7.16
C GLY A 92 15.37 -0.60 7.47
N GLN A 93 15.07 -0.53 8.77
CA GLN A 93 13.72 -0.25 9.28
C GLN A 93 13.29 1.18 9.01
N GLU A 94 14.22 2.13 9.13
CA GLU A 94 13.94 3.54 8.96
C GLU A 94 13.44 3.89 7.56
N GLN A 95 13.80 3.12 6.52
CA GLN A 95 13.38 3.40 5.14
C GLN A 95 12.08 2.70 4.73
N LEU A 96 11.39 1.98 5.63
CA LEU A 96 10.15 1.26 5.28
C LEU A 96 9.07 2.19 4.74
N HIS A 97 9.01 3.44 5.23
CA HIS A 97 8.08 4.47 4.78
C HIS A 97 8.39 5.02 3.38
N LEU A 98 9.59 4.76 2.84
CA LEU A 98 10.01 5.22 1.53
C LEU A 98 9.66 4.21 0.43
N PHE A 99 9.53 4.73 -0.80
CA PHE A 99 9.25 3.95 -2.00
C PHE A 99 7.94 3.14 -1.96
N VAL A 100 6.98 3.59 -1.14
CA VAL A 100 5.62 3.08 -1.15
C VAL A 100 4.95 3.46 -2.48
N LYS A 101 4.30 2.47 -3.10
CA LYS A 101 3.71 2.57 -4.44
C LYS A 101 2.21 2.30 -4.43
N GLY A 102 1.73 1.49 -3.49
CA GLY A 102 0.32 1.18 -3.32
C GLY A 102 -0.02 1.18 -1.83
N LEU A 103 -1.24 1.61 -1.51
CA LEU A 103 -1.77 1.63 -0.16
C LEU A 103 -3.18 1.04 -0.18
N ALA A 104 -3.50 0.28 0.84
CA ALA A 104 -4.86 -0.14 1.13
C ALA A 104 -5.12 0.04 2.63
N TRP A 105 -6.28 0.59 2.98
CA TRP A 105 -6.72 0.75 4.36
C TRP A 105 -7.93 -0.13 4.60
N ASP A 106 -7.91 -0.88 5.70
CA ASP A 106 -9.08 -1.60 6.20
C ASP A 106 -9.57 -0.94 7.48
N GLU A 107 -10.76 -0.34 7.40
CA GLU A 107 -11.39 0.38 8.51
C GLU A 107 -11.69 -0.55 9.68
N LYS A 108 -12.20 -1.75 9.40
CA LYS A 108 -12.67 -2.69 10.42
C LYS A 108 -11.53 -3.13 11.34
N SER A 109 -10.36 -3.39 10.76
CA SER A 109 -9.20 -3.87 11.52
C SER A 109 -8.15 -2.78 11.80
N ARG A 110 -8.41 -1.54 11.37
CA ARG A 110 -7.51 -0.36 11.49
C ARG A 110 -6.10 -0.66 11.01
N GLN A 111 -6.03 -1.28 9.83
CA GLN A 111 -4.78 -1.74 9.24
C GLN A 111 -4.50 -1.02 7.92
N LEU A 112 -3.26 -0.58 7.77
CA LEU A 112 -2.70 -0.08 6.54
C LEU A 112 -1.79 -1.15 5.94
N ALA A 113 -2.10 -1.61 4.74
CA ALA A 113 -1.20 -2.44 3.96
C ALA A 113 -0.51 -1.56 2.90
N ALA A 114 0.81 -1.72 2.76
CA ALA A 114 1.63 -0.92 1.87
C ALA A 114 2.44 -1.79 0.92
N ALA A 115 2.23 -1.60 -0.38
CA ALA A 115 3.08 -2.14 -1.43
C ALA A 115 4.26 -1.22 -1.69
N ARG A 116 5.46 -1.80 -1.84
CA ARG A 116 6.69 -1.06 -2.12
C ARG A 116 7.70 -1.93 -2.86
N GLY A 117 8.77 -1.28 -3.32
CA GLY A 117 9.84 -1.90 -4.09
C GLY A 117 10.42 -3.20 -3.49
N GLN A 118 10.51 -3.32 -2.16
CA GLN A 118 10.76 -4.56 -1.42
C GLN A 118 10.21 -4.45 0.00
N PHE A 119 9.88 -5.57 0.64
CA PHE A 119 9.36 -5.57 2.01
C PHE A 119 8.03 -4.82 2.12
N PRO A 120 6.98 -5.21 1.36
CA PRO A 120 5.62 -4.76 1.66
C PRO A 120 5.31 -5.04 3.13
N PHE A 121 4.54 -4.16 3.75
CA PHE A 121 4.26 -4.26 5.17
C PHE A 121 2.79 -4.07 5.47
N LEU A 122 2.40 -4.63 6.60
CA LEU A 122 1.14 -4.42 7.26
C LEU A 122 1.40 -3.63 8.55
N PHE A 123 0.81 -2.46 8.64
CA PHE A 123 0.87 -1.61 9.82
C PHE A 123 -0.48 -1.61 10.52
N ARG A 124 -0.49 -1.93 11.81
CA ARG A 124 -1.69 -1.96 12.65
C ARG A 124 -1.57 -0.90 13.74
N ILE A 125 -2.55 0.00 13.75
CA ILE A 125 -2.75 0.91 14.87
C ILE A 125 -3.48 0.13 15.97
N ARG A 126 -3.01 0.24 17.21
CA ARG A 126 -3.59 -0.45 18.37
C ARG A 126 -4.16 0.59 19.32
N GLU A 127 -5.26 0.24 19.97
CA GLU A 127 -5.84 1.05 21.05
C GLU A 127 -4.93 1.04 22.28
N GLU A 128 -4.33 -0.12 22.57
CA GLU A 128 -3.40 -0.31 23.67
C GLU A 128 -2.04 -0.82 23.18
N GLY A 129 -0.99 -0.18 23.68
CA GLY A 129 0.40 -0.51 23.39
C GLY A 129 0.94 0.09 22.09
N PRO A 130 2.21 -0.18 21.77
CA PRO A 130 2.84 0.34 20.57
C PRO A 130 2.19 -0.22 19.30
N PRO A 131 2.21 0.53 18.19
CA PRO A 131 1.75 0.02 16.91
C PRO A 131 2.58 -1.18 16.47
N LEU A 132 2.00 -2.02 15.63
CA LEU A 132 2.64 -3.22 15.10
C LEU A 132 2.91 -3.04 13.61
N LEU A 133 4.15 -3.27 13.18
CA LEU A 133 4.49 -3.38 11.77
C LEU A 133 4.96 -4.80 11.48
N ARG A 134 4.36 -5.44 10.47
CA ARG A 134 4.80 -6.74 9.98
C ARG A 134 5.27 -6.63 8.54
N ILE A 135 6.47 -7.11 8.27
CA ILE A 135 6.95 -7.30 6.90
C ILE A 135 6.33 -8.58 6.36
N LEU A 136 5.67 -8.48 5.20
CA LEU A 136 4.83 -9.55 4.66
C LEU A 136 5.59 -10.51 3.72
N SER A 137 6.63 -10.00 3.05
CA SER A 137 7.37 -10.72 2.01
C SER A 137 8.67 -9.97 1.71
N PRO A 138 9.74 -10.62 1.23
CA PRO A 138 10.92 -9.92 0.72
C PRO A 138 10.74 -9.46 -0.74
N ARG A 139 9.65 -9.87 -1.40
CA ARG A 139 9.43 -9.65 -2.83
C ARG A 139 9.13 -8.19 -3.15
N ARG A 140 9.50 -7.80 -4.37
CA ARG A 140 9.08 -6.53 -4.95
C ARG A 140 7.58 -6.54 -5.19
N THR A 141 6.88 -5.56 -4.63
CA THR A 141 5.42 -5.50 -4.61
C THR A 141 4.95 -4.17 -5.17
N HIS A 142 4.04 -4.24 -6.14
CA HIS A 142 3.52 -3.06 -6.84
C HIS A 142 2.13 -2.69 -6.33
N ALA A 143 1.31 -3.70 -6.03
CA ALA A 143 -0.08 -3.52 -5.64
C ALA A 143 -0.40 -4.23 -4.32
N VAL A 144 -1.37 -3.68 -3.60
CA VAL A 144 -1.93 -4.27 -2.38
C VAL A 144 -3.41 -3.97 -2.29
N ALA A 145 -4.20 -4.94 -1.84
CA ALA A 145 -5.64 -4.78 -1.65
C ALA A 145 -6.13 -5.65 -0.49
N PHE A 146 -7.14 -5.17 0.24
CA PHE A 146 -7.85 -5.99 1.24
C PHE A 146 -9.00 -6.75 0.58
N GLY A 147 -9.09 -8.04 0.90
CA GLY A 147 -10.27 -8.85 0.63
C GLY A 147 -11.37 -8.63 1.68
N PRO A 148 -12.63 -8.95 1.36
CA PRO A 148 -13.77 -8.77 2.28
C PRO A 148 -13.67 -9.61 3.57
N ASP A 149 -12.82 -10.64 3.56
CA ASP A 149 -12.55 -11.55 4.67
C ASP A 149 -11.31 -11.16 5.49
N GLY A 150 -10.76 -9.97 5.27
CA GLY A 150 -9.54 -9.47 5.91
C GLY A 150 -8.25 -10.05 5.33
N ALA A 151 -8.31 -10.81 4.23
CA ALA A 151 -7.11 -11.22 3.50
C ALA A 151 -6.41 -10.00 2.89
N ILE A 152 -5.09 -10.05 2.79
CA ILE A 152 -4.28 -9.04 2.14
C ILE A 152 -3.70 -9.63 0.88
N TRP A 153 -4.12 -9.13 -0.26
CA TRP A 153 -3.62 -9.53 -1.57
C TRP A 153 -2.47 -8.66 -1.98
N LEU A 154 -1.41 -9.28 -2.49
CA LEU A 154 -0.16 -8.64 -2.86
C LEU A 154 0.15 -8.96 -4.33
N GLY A 155 0.29 -7.91 -5.13
CA GLY A 155 0.71 -8.00 -6.53
C GLY A 155 2.22 -7.81 -6.61
N HIS A 156 2.95 -8.90 -6.86
CA HIS A 156 4.40 -8.88 -6.97
C HIS A 156 4.86 -8.71 -8.43
N SER A 157 6.16 -8.50 -8.61
CA SER A 157 6.79 -8.55 -9.95
C SER A 157 6.73 -9.93 -10.60
N ASP A 158 6.43 -10.97 -9.82
CA ASP A 158 6.51 -12.38 -10.22
C ASP A 158 5.27 -13.19 -9.84
N GLY A 159 4.15 -12.51 -9.59
CA GLY A 159 2.86 -13.16 -9.37
C GLY A 159 2.08 -12.63 -8.16
N LEU A 160 1.03 -13.37 -7.81
CA LEU A 160 0.07 -13.00 -6.78
C LEU A 160 0.41 -13.70 -5.46
N ALA A 161 0.23 -13.01 -4.34
CA ALA A 161 0.21 -13.65 -3.03
C ALA A 161 -1.01 -13.21 -2.22
N VAL A 162 -1.32 -14.01 -1.21
CA VAL A 162 -2.28 -13.66 -0.16
C VAL A 162 -1.65 -13.87 1.20
N TYR A 163 -1.85 -12.89 2.10
CA TYR A 163 -1.56 -13.01 3.51
C TYR A 163 -2.85 -12.98 4.30
N LYS A 164 -3.10 -13.99 5.15
CA LYS A 164 -4.28 -14.06 6.01
C LYS A 164 -3.96 -14.79 7.30
N ASN A 165 -4.29 -14.19 8.44
CA ASN A 165 -4.15 -14.79 9.77
C ASN A 165 -2.76 -15.40 10.03
N GLY A 166 -1.70 -14.67 9.69
CA GLY A 166 -0.33 -15.16 9.86
C GLY A 166 0.21 -16.04 8.73
N ASN A 167 -0.66 -16.53 7.84
CA ASN A 167 -0.27 -17.40 6.74
C ASN A 167 -0.05 -16.61 5.47
N TYR A 168 1.09 -16.83 4.83
CA TYR A 168 1.41 -16.29 3.51
C TYR A 168 1.36 -17.43 2.49
N HIS A 169 0.65 -17.21 1.38
CA HIS A 169 0.59 -18.15 0.26
C HIS A 169 0.85 -17.43 -1.05
N PHE A 170 1.72 -18.00 -1.89
CA PHE A 170 2.16 -17.41 -3.15
C PHE A 170 1.70 -18.28 -4.33
N PHE A 171 1.03 -17.65 -5.29
CA PHE A 171 0.47 -18.28 -6.49
C PHE A 171 1.42 -18.13 -7.70
N GLY A 172 2.73 -18.19 -7.47
CA GLY A 172 3.74 -18.05 -8.53
C GLY A 172 3.79 -19.23 -9.51
N ASP A 173 3.23 -20.37 -9.13
CA ASP A 173 3.17 -21.55 -10.01
C ASP A 173 2.01 -21.49 -11.01
N ASP A 174 1.08 -20.52 -10.87
CA ASP A 174 0.04 -20.30 -11.89
C ASP A 174 0.74 -19.79 -13.16
N PRO A 175 0.68 -20.55 -14.28
CA PRO A 175 1.43 -20.21 -15.50
C PRO A 175 1.01 -18.87 -16.11
N LYS A 176 -0.15 -18.32 -15.73
CA LYS A 176 -0.63 -17.01 -16.20
C LYS A 176 -0.19 -15.85 -15.30
N LEU A 177 0.20 -16.11 -14.06
CA LEU A 177 0.60 -15.08 -13.09
C LEU A 177 2.10 -15.11 -12.79
N GLY A 178 2.72 -16.29 -12.79
CA GLY A 178 4.08 -16.57 -12.30
C GLY A 178 5.24 -15.91 -13.03
N ARG A 179 4.97 -15.14 -14.09
CA ARG A 179 5.98 -14.41 -14.87
C ARG A 179 5.59 -12.96 -15.16
N ASN A 180 4.49 -12.51 -14.58
CA ASN A 180 3.89 -11.23 -14.92
C ASN A 180 3.99 -10.27 -13.74
N ASN A 181 4.47 -9.06 -14.03
CA ASN A 181 4.36 -7.96 -13.09
C ASN A 181 2.87 -7.66 -12.87
N ILE A 182 2.40 -7.84 -11.64
CA ILE A 182 1.06 -7.44 -11.25
C ILE A 182 1.12 -6.00 -10.78
N TRP A 183 0.57 -5.08 -11.57
CA TRP A 183 0.62 -3.64 -11.30
C TRP A 183 -0.52 -3.13 -10.44
N ASP A 184 -1.68 -3.77 -10.51
CA ASP A 184 -2.86 -3.33 -9.77
C ASP A 184 -3.76 -4.50 -9.36
N LEU A 185 -4.48 -4.30 -8.27
CA LEU A 185 -5.40 -5.27 -7.69
C LEU A 185 -6.70 -4.58 -7.27
N ALA A 186 -7.84 -5.15 -7.65
CA ALA A 186 -9.14 -4.74 -7.13
C ALA A 186 -9.93 -5.96 -6.64
N THR A 187 -10.30 -5.95 -5.36
CA THR A 187 -11.09 -7.02 -4.75
C THR A 187 -12.58 -6.78 -4.92
N CYS A 188 -13.33 -7.86 -5.12
CA CYS A 188 -14.79 -7.83 -5.18
C CYS A 188 -15.39 -8.27 -3.84
N PRO A 189 -16.61 -7.81 -3.49
CA PRO A 189 -17.33 -8.29 -2.31
C PRO A 189 -17.53 -9.81 -2.28
N GLN A 190 -17.58 -10.47 -3.44
CA GLN A 190 -17.71 -11.92 -3.57
C GLN A 190 -16.38 -12.67 -3.38
N GLY A 191 -15.27 -11.97 -3.14
CA GLY A 191 -13.94 -12.55 -2.91
C GLY A 191 -13.08 -12.74 -4.17
N ASN A 192 -13.63 -12.45 -5.35
CA ASN A 192 -12.84 -12.44 -6.60
C ASN A 192 -11.88 -11.25 -6.62
N ILE A 193 -10.82 -11.35 -7.42
CA ILE A 193 -9.80 -10.31 -7.54
C ILE A 193 -9.55 -10.03 -9.01
N TRP A 194 -9.67 -8.77 -9.39
CA TRP A 194 -9.21 -8.28 -10.67
C TRP A 194 -7.72 -7.95 -10.59
N ILE A 195 -6.97 -8.39 -11.58
CA ILE A 195 -5.52 -8.31 -11.63
C ILE A 195 -5.12 -7.59 -12.92
N GLY A 196 -4.60 -6.37 -12.76
CA GLY A 196 -3.97 -5.62 -13.83
C GLY A 196 -2.51 -6.04 -13.97
N THR A 197 -2.13 -6.53 -15.15
CA THR A 197 -0.76 -6.98 -15.43
C THR A 197 -0.03 -6.06 -16.41
N ASP A 198 1.29 -6.17 -16.42
CA ASP A 198 2.15 -5.46 -17.37
C ASP A 198 2.14 -6.12 -18.75
N GLY A 199 1.30 -5.63 -19.67
CA GLY A 199 1.29 -6.08 -21.06
C GLY A 199 0.60 -7.43 -21.33
N PHE A 200 0.17 -8.17 -20.31
CA PHE A 200 -0.58 -9.42 -20.46
C PHE A 200 -2.10 -9.28 -20.29
N GLY A 201 -2.58 -8.05 -20.07
CA GLY A 201 -4.00 -7.73 -19.95
C GLY A 201 -4.58 -7.89 -18.54
N LEU A 202 -5.88 -8.12 -18.49
CA LEU A 202 -6.67 -8.17 -17.27
C LEU A 202 -7.05 -9.62 -16.94
N PHE A 203 -6.86 -10.03 -15.69
CA PHE A 203 -7.26 -11.35 -15.21
C PHE A 203 -8.25 -11.23 -14.05
N VAL A 204 -9.10 -12.23 -13.90
CA VAL A 204 -9.85 -12.48 -12.67
C VAL A 204 -9.28 -13.71 -11.99
N PHE A 205 -8.93 -13.56 -10.72
CA PHE A 205 -8.54 -14.65 -9.85
C PHE A 205 -9.71 -15.05 -8.96
N SER A 206 -10.09 -16.32 -9.04
CA SER A 206 -11.16 -16.91 -8.25
C SER A 206 -10.83 -18.37 -7.95
N GLN A 207 -11.12 -18.82 -6.74
CA GLN A 207 -10.93 -20.21 -6.30
C GLN A 207 -9.53 -20.78 -6.63
N GLY A 208 -8.49 -19.97 -6.48
CA GLY A 208 -7.10 -20.40 -6.70
C GLY A 208 -6.62 -20.35 -8.16
N LYS A 209 -7.40 -19.79 -9.09
CA LYS A 209 -7.08 -19.82 -10.52
C LYS A 209 -7.25 -18.46 -11.20
N ALA A 210 -6.27 -18.07 -12.02
CA ALA A 210 -6.39 -16.91 -12.90
C ALA A 210 -7.07 -17.23 -14.24
N THR A 211 -8.00 -16.38 -14.65
CA THR A 211 -8.69 -16.45 -15.95
C THR A 211 -8.56 -15.10 -16.67
N PRO A 212 -8.03 -15.06 -17.90
CA PRO A 212 -8.00 -13.83 -18.69
C PRO A 212 -9.42 -13.42 -19.09
N ILE A 213 -9.61 -12.11 -19.28
CA ILE A 213 -10.88 -11.49 -19.68
C ILE A 213 -10.83 -11.07 -21.14
#